data_AF-A0AAV4SC20-F1
#
_entry.id   AF-A0AAV4SC20-F1
#
_cell.length_a   1.000
_cell.length_b   1.000
_cell.length_c   1.000
_cell.angle_alpha   90.00
_cell.angle_beta   90.00
_cell.angle_gamma   90.00
#
_symmetry.space_group_name_H-M   'P 1'
#
loop_
_entity.id
_entity.type
_entity.pdbx_description
1 polymer ?
#
loop_
_entity_poly.entity_id
_entity_poly.type
_entity_poly.pdbx_seq_one_letter_code
_entity_poly.pdbx_strand_id
1 'polypeptide(L)'
;MKGITLLGLFIIGVGTGGIKPCVSAFGGDQFSSNQEKQRQKFFSIFYFAINSGSVISTLATPILRADVHCFNNNSCYPLAYGIPAILMIVALALFLIGKPLYNMRKTEGNIFKSVFQCICHAISRKSKSKEKKKSHWLDYAEDKFDKDLIKDIRTLFHVLWVFLPVPLFWALFDQTGSSWTLQATKMNGEVLGYHIKPDQMQVMNAILIIVFIPVFDYAVYPLFNKCNLLKKPLQRIAVGGFISALSFVFAGFIELGLESSYPVFPGPGLTELTIINNSPCNLQLTPGSYPEMKINAFEFSTLKDIEMGKEMTWEFNPVNCSATKSSHLLNTSSPIESMMIFLNDDGLQYIKTEDSKNRTEDGEPQIRLYFSTDFKFSSNESSFKLESKTKETFLIPNITDKFSQSGVTEYHKIPPGRYNLYLPLNETAHQQEPIGGVTLKSGGIYIVILRQTSSLNDTNLTIVSMVEPSTLSILWQIPSYAILTVGEIMFSITGLEFSYSQAPQSMKSVVQAAWLLTVAFGNLIVMIIAKLSLFEKKSYELFMFAVLMALDMLAFSVIAYFYKYVNSGNDNVSKSVLNGKDNKSYEEETDFNK
;
A
#
# COMPACT_ATOMS: atom_id res chain seq x y z
N MET A 1 -20.82 -4.97 -11.31
CA MET A 1 -19.99 -4.98 -10.07
C MET A 1 -19.14 -3.72 -9.91
N LYS A 2 -18.23 -3.38 -10.86
CA LYS A 2 -17.38 -2.18 -10.79
C LYS A 2 -18.14 -0.86 -10.50
N GLY A 3 -19.28 -0.62 -11.14
CA GLY A 3 -20.08 0.59 -10.91
C GLY A 3 -20.63 0.73 -9.49
N ILE A 4 -21.01 -0.39 -8.85
CA ILE A 4 -21.52 -0.39 -7.47
C ILE A 4 -20.39 -0.08 -6.49
N THR A 5 -19.20 -0.66 -6.71
CA THR A 5 -18.01 -0.37 -5.91
C THR A 5 -17.62 1.10 -6.02
N LEU A 6 -17.61 1.67 -7.22
CA LEU A 6 -17.32 3.10 -7.43
C LEU A 6 -18.34 4.00 -6.73
N LEU A 7 -19.63 3.67 -6.81
CA LEU A 7 -20.67 4.41 -6.10
C LEU A 7 -20.48 4.31 -4.57
N GLY A 8 -20.15 3.14 -4.04
CA GLY A 8 -19.86 2.94 -2.62
C GLY A 8 -18.68 3.80 -2.16
N LEU A 9 -17.56 3.77 -2.90
CA LEU A 9 -16.39 4.60 -2.61
C LEU A 9 -16.71 6.10 -2.69
N PHE A 10 -17.52 6.52 -3.67
CA PHE A 10 -17.96 7.91 -3.78
C PHE A 10 -18.78 8.35 -2.57
N ILE A 11 -19.75 7.54 -2.12
CA ILE A 11 -20.58 7.83 -0.95
C ILE A 11 -19.71 7.92 0.33
N ILE A 12 -18.75 6.99 0.49
CA ILE A 12 -17.79 7.03 1.60
C ILE A 12 -16.96 8.32 1.53
N GLY A 13 -16.49 8.72 0.35
CA GLY A 13 -15.74 9.96 0.14
C GLY A 13 -16.55 11.21 0.52
N VAL A 14 -17.80 11.30 0.09
CA VAL A 14 -18.70 12.42 0.43
C VAL A 14 -19.00 12.45 1.94
N GLY A 15 -19.31 11.30 2.54
CA GLY A 15 -19.61 11.19 3.97
C GLY A 15 -18.42 11.56 4.84
N THR A 16 -17.25 10.97 4.58
CA THR A 16 -16.01 11.26 5.33
C THR A 16 -15.57 12.71 5.16
N GLY A 17 -15.63 13.26 3.93
CA GLY A 17 -15.31 14.65 3.63
C GLY A 17 -16.21 15.65 4.36
N GLY A 18 -17.51 15.34 4.51
CA GLY A 18 -18.46 16.18 5.25
C GLY A 18 -18.28 16.12 6.78
N ILE A 19 -17.98 14.95 7.32
CA ILE A 19 -17.91 14.72 8.79
C ILE A 19 -16.58 15.23 9.37
N LYS A 20 -15.46 15.04 8.67
CA LYS A 20 -14.10 15.32 9.16
C LYS A 20 -13.88 16.75 9.69
N PRO A 21 -14.30 17.83 9.01
CA PRO A 21 -14.15 19.19 9.54
C PRO A 21 -15.19 19.55 10.62
N CYS A 22 -16.30 18.81 10.69
CA CYS A 22 -17.41 19.14 11.59
C CYS A 22 -17.24 18.52 12.98
N VAL A 23 -16.77 17.26 13.07
CA VAL A 23 -16.73 16.53 14.35
C VAL A 23 -15.72 17.12 15.33
N SER A 24 -14.52 17.47 14.86
CA SER A 24 -13.49 18.05 15.72
C SER A 24 -13.90 19.45 16.22
N ALA A 25 -14.48 20.27 15.35
CA ALA A 25 -15.01 21.59 15.71
C ALA A 25 -16.18 21.47 16.70
N PHE A 26 -17.16 20.63 16.40
CA PHE A 26 -18.34 20.42 17.24
C PHE A 26 -17.98 19.87 18.63
N GLY A 27 -17.01 18.95 18.71
CA GLY A 27 -16.48 18.45 19.98
C GLY A 27 -15.80 19.55 20.81
N GLY A 28 -15.02 20.42 20.16
CA GLY A 28 -14.41 21.59 20.81
C GLY A 28 -15.43 22.61 21.31
N ASP A 29 -16.54 22.80 20.60
CA ASP A 29 -17.62 23.73 20.94
C ASP A 29 -18.41 23.33 22.20
N GLN A 30 -18.27 22.09 22.67
CA GLN A 30 -18.93 21.64 23.90
C GLN A 30 -18.31 22.27 25.16
N PHE A 31 -17.10 22.83 25.06
CA PHE A 31 -16.40 23.47 26.17
C PHE A 31 -16.56 24.99 26.09
N SER A 32 -16.85 25.60 27.25
CA SER A 32 -16.93 27.06 27.37
C SER A 32 -15.54 27.71 27.35
N SER A 33 -15.47 29.03 27.13
CA SER A 33 -14.21 29.79 27.10
C SER A 33 -13.36 29.61 28.37
N ASN A 34 -13.99 29.39 29.52
CA ASN A 34 -13.30 29.20 30.80
C ASN A 34 -12.78 27.76 31.02
N GLN A 35 -13.02 26.84 30.08
CA GLN A 35 -12.66 25.41 30.18
C GLN A 35 -11.55 25.03 29.19
N GLU A 36 -10.55 25.90 29.02
CA GLU A 36 -9.49 25.69 28.03
C GLU A 36 -8.66 24.43 28.30
N LYS A 37 -8.37 24.14 29.58
CA LYS A 37 -7.60 22.96 29.99
C LYS A 37 -8.34 21.66 29.68
N GLN A 38 -9.66 21.61 29.90
CA GLN A 38 -10.48 20.44 29.55
C GLN A 38 -10.58 20.27 28.03
N ARG A 39 -10.74 21.38 27.29
CA ARG A 39 -10.78 21.38 25.82
C ARG A 39 -9.48 20.85 25.21
N GLN A 40 -8.31 21.27 25.73
CA GLN A 40 -7.01 20.73 25.31
C GLN A 40 -6.92 19.22 25.58
N LYS A 41 -7.30 18.77 26.79
CA LYS A 41 -7.31 17.33 27.14
C LYS A 41 -8.22 16.52 26.22
N PHE A 42 -9.38 17.05 25.84
CA PHE A 42 -10.28 16.43 24.85
C PHE A 42 -9.56 16.21 23.52
N PHE A 43 -8.89 17.23 22.98
CA PHE A 43 -8.16 17.09 21.71
C PHE A 43 -7.00 16.10 21.81
N SER A 44 -6.30 16.02 22.95
CA SER A 44 -5.27 15.00 23.17
C SER A 44 -5.85 13.58 23.16
N ILE A 45 -6.97 13.33 23.85
CA ILE A 45 -7.66 12.03 23.85
C ILE A 45 -8.18 11.70 22.45
N PHE A 46 -8.75 12.68 21.74
CA PHE A 46 -9.22 12.52 20.37
C PHE A 46 -8.09 12.10 19.43
N TYR A 47 -6.92 12.74 19.55
CA TYR A 47 -5.74 12.40 18.78
C TYR A 47 -5.21 10.99 19.09
N PHE A 48 -5.17 10.62 20.38
CA PHE A 48 -4.79 9.26 20.80
C PHE A 48 -5.75 8.19 20.25
N ALA A 49 -7.06 8.46 20.27
CA ALA A 49 -8.07 7.55 19.74
C ALA A 49 -7.94 7.35 18.23
N ILE A 50 -7.66 8.41 17.45
CA ILE A 50 -7.43 8.32 16.01
C ILE A 50 -6.25 7.40 15.70
N ASN A 51 -5.10 7.64 16.34
CA ASN A 51 -3.90 6.85 16.06
C ASN A 51 -4.07 5.40 16.54
N SER A 52 -4.68 5.17 17.71
CA SER A 52 -4.99 3.83 18.20
C SER A 52 -5.93 3.08 17.26
N GLY A 53 -6.99 3.75 16.78
CA GLY A 53 -7.92 3.20 15.79
C GLY A 53 -7.23 2.85 14.48
N SER A 54 -6.30 3.70 14.01
CA SER A 54 -5.48 3.44 12.83
C SER A 54 -4.61 2.19 12.99
N VAL A 55 -3.91 2.06 14.12
CA VAL A 55 -3.07 0.88 14.41
C VAL A 55 -3.92 -0.40 14.43
N ILE A 56 -5.05 -0.38 15.13
CA ILE A 56 -5.94 -1.54 15.22
C ILE A 56 -6.51 -1.90 13.84
N SER A 57 -7.02 -0.92 13.10
CA SER A 57 -7.64 -1.16 11.79
C SER A 57 -6.64 -1.71 10.78
N THR A 58 -5.45 -1.13 10.70
CA THR A 58 -4.44 -1.53 9.72
C THR A 58 -3.79 -2.88 10.05
N LEU A 59 -3.82 -3.34 11.32
CA LEU A 59 -3.44 -4.71 11.68
C LEU A 59 -4.57 -5.71 11.44
N ALA A 60 -5.78 -5.41 11.93
CA ALA A 60 -6.89 -6.36 11.96
C ALA A 60 -7.56 -6.54 10.59
N THR A 61 -7.75 -5.48 9.81
CA THR A 61 -8.47 -5.56 8.52
C THR A 61 -7.79 -6.50 7.52
N PRO A 62 -6.46 -6.47 7.32
CA PRO A 62 -5.77 -7.43 6.43
C PRO A 62 -5.87 -8.87 6.92
N ILE A 63 -5.78 -9.11 8.24
CA ILE A 63 -5.94 -10.45 8.84
C ILE A 63 -7.33 -10.99 8.55
N LEU A 64 -8.37 -10.18 8.80
CA LEU A 64 -9.76 -10.56 8.52
C LEU A 64 -10.03 -10.79 7.03
N ARG A 65 -9.33 -10.08 6.14
CA ARG A 65 -9.42 -10.25 4.68
C ARG A 65 -8.76 -11.56 4.24
N ALA A 66 -7.55 -11.84 4.71
CA ALA A 66 -6.68 -12.89 4.16
C ALA A 66 -6.85 -14.24 4.86
N ASP A 67 -7.06 -14.24 6.18
CA ASP A 67 -7.02 -15.46 6.99
C ASP A 67 -8.43 -16.02 7.27
N VAL A 68 -9.50 -15.28 6.94
CA VAL A 68 -10.89 -15.74 7.04
C VAL A 68 -11.45 -16.03 5.65
N HIS A 69 -12.04 -17.21 5.47
CA HIS A 69 -12.68 -17.62 4.22
C HIS A 69 -14.19 -17.35 4.26
N CYS A 70 -14.71 -16.74 3.20
CA CYS A 70 -16.14 -16.42 3.08
C CYS A 70 -16.64 -16.82 1.70
N PHE A 71 -17.85 -17.41 1.64
CA PHE A 71 -18.54 -17.74 0.39
C PHE A 71 -17.69 -18.58 -0.59
N ASN A 72 -16.97 -19.59 -0.08
CA ASN A 72 -16.04 -20.45 -0.86
C ASN A 72 -14.87 -19.71 -1.54
N ASN A 73 -14.61 -18.46 -1.18
CA ASN A 73 -13.41 -17.73 -1.62
C ASN A 73 -12.36 -17.71 -0.50
N ASN A 74 -11.09 -17.79 -0.91
CA ASN A 74 -9.95 -17.76 0.00
C ASN A 74 -9.74 -16.41 0.70
N SER A 75 -10.46 -15.35 0.30
CA SER A 75 -10.41 -14.02 0.91
C SER A 75 -11.80 -13.51 1.29
N CYS A 76 -11.93 -12.87 2.45
CA CYS A 76 -13.21 -12.33 2.95
C CYS A 76 -13.29 -10.80 2.97
N TYR A 77 -13.52 -10.21 1.79
CA TYR A 77 -13.83 -8.78 1.68
C TYR A 77 -15.12 -8.33 2.39
N PRO A 78 -16.23 -9.10 2.39
CA PRO A 78 -17.46 -8.69 3.08
C PRO A 78 -17.27 -8.45 4.57
N LEU A 79 -16.44 -9.26 5.24
CA LEU A 79 -16.12 -9.07 6.67
C LEU A 79 -15.22 -7.85 6.88
N ALA A 80 -14.18 -7.71 6.04
CA ALA A 80 -13.25 -6.59 6.09
C ALA A 80 -13.93 -5.21 5.95
N TYR A 81 -14.94 -5.10 5.08
CA TYR A 81 -15.74 -3.87 4.93
C TYR A 81 -16.96 -3.81 5.87
N GLY A 82 -17.52 -4.96 6.25
CA GLY A 82 -18.71 -5.06 7.08
C GLY A 82 -18.47 -4.60 8.52
N ILE A 83 -17.32 -4.94 9.12
CA ILE A 83 -16.99 -4.50 10.48
C ILE A 83 -16.92 -2.97 10.59
N PRO A 84 -16.16 -2.23 9.74
CA PRO A 84 -16.18 -0.77 9.73
C PRO A 84 -17.58 -0.18 9.52
N ALA A 85 -18.41 -0.79 8.68
CA ALA A 85 -19.78 -0.33 8.45
C ALA A 85 -20.65 -0.45 9.72
N ILE A 86 -20.57 -1.58 10.43
CA ILE A 86 -21.27 -1.78 11.71
C ILE A 86 -20.76 -0.77 12.76
N LEU A 87 -19.44 -0.60 12.87
CA LEU A 87 -18.85 0.37 13.80
C LEU A 87 -19.32 1.81 13.50
N MET A 88 -19.44 2.19 12.22
CA MET A 88 -19.95 3.50 11.85
C MET A 88 -21.44 3.68 12.20
N ILE A 89 -22.27 2.63 12.05
CA ILE A 89 -23.67 2.65 12.48
C ILE A 89 -23.77 2.82 14.00
N VAL A 90 -22.96 2.07 14.76
CA VAL A 90 -22.89 2.19 16.23
C VAL A 90 -22.45 3.60 16.64
N ALA A 91 -21.41 4.15 16.00
CA ALA A 91 -20.94 5.51 16.26
C ALA A 91 -22.03 6.56 15.98
N LEU A 92 -22.78 6.42 14.89
CA LEU A 92 -23.92 7.30 14.57
C LEU A 92 -25.03 7.17 15.61
N ALA A 93 -25.37 5.95 16.03
CA ALA A 93 -26.38 5.72 17.06
C ALA A 93 -26.00 6.40 18.38
N LEU A 94 -24.74 6.22 18.83
CA LEU A 94 -24.22 6.89 20.03
C LEU A 94 -24.24 8.42 19.89
N PHE A 95 -23.86 8.94 18.72
CA PHE A 95 -23.89 10.38 18.45
C PHE A 95 -25.31 10.95 18.54
N LEU A 96 -26.31 10.24 17.98
CA LEU A 96 -27.72 10.65 18.03
C LEU A 96 -28.32 10.54 19.43
N ILE A 97 -27.96 9.51 20.20
CA ILE A 97 -28.37 9.36 21.61
C ILE A 97 -27.85 10.52 22.45
N GLY A 98 -26.65 11.03 22.16
CA GLY A 98 -26.06 12.18 22.84
C GLY A 98 -26.66 13.55 22.47
N LYS A 99 -27.52 13.62 21.43
CA LYS A 99 -28.11 14.88 20.94
C LYS A 99 -28.69 15.81 22.02
N PRO A 100 -29.46 15.36 23.04
CA PRO A 100 -30.00 16.25 24.07
C PRO A 100 -28.94 16.85 25.00
N LEU A 101 -27.71 16.32 24.99
CA LEU A 101 -26.60 16.78 25.83
C LEU A 101 -25.71 17.82 25.15
N TYR A 102 -25.89 18.05 23.84
CA TYR A 102 -24.99 18.91 23.09
C TYR A 102 -25.37 20.40 23.16
N ASN A 103 -24.35 21.23 23.31
CA ASN A 103 -24.47 22.68 23.12
C ASN A 103 -24.43 23.01 21.63
N MET A 104 -25.58 23.40 21.08
CA MET A 104 -25.73 23.75 19.66
C MET A 104 -25.46 25.25 19.45
N ARG A 105 -24.34 25.60 18.81
CA ARG A 105 -24.05 26.98 18.41
C ARG A 105 -24.94 27.43 17.25
N LYS A 106 -25.27 28.72 17.21
CA LYS A 106 -26.01 29.35 16.10
C LYS A 106 -25.14 29.37 14.84
N THR A 107 -25.74 29.13 13.68
CA THR A 107 -25.05 29.13 12.39
C THR A 107 -24.49 30.52 12.05
N GLU A 108 -23.17 30.63 11.86
CA GLU A 108 -22.54 31.80 11.25
C GLU A 108 -22.75 31.76 9.72
N GLY A 109 -22.86 32.92 9.06
CA GLY A 109 -23.23 33.03 7.65
C GLY A 109 -22.26 32.36 6.67
N ASN A 110 -22.67 32.18 5.41
CA ASN A 110 -21.90 31.44 4.42
C ASN A 110 -20.77 32.29 3.79
N ILE A 111 -19.62 32.33 4.46
CA ILE A 111 -18.42 33.10 4.08
C ILE A 111 -17.93 32.73 2.68
N PHE A 112 -18.07 31.46 2.26
CA PHE A 112 -17.65 31.00 0.94
C PHE A 112 -18.38 31.73 -0.20
N LYS A 113 -19.70 31.96 -0.05
CA LYS A 113 -20.49 32.69 -1.03
C LYS A 113 -20.02 34.14 -1.16
N SER A 114 -19.73 34.79 -0.04
CA SER A 114 -19.21 36.16 -0.02
C SER A 114 -17.85 36.26 -0.70
N VAL A 115 -16.94 35.29 -0.46
CA VAL A 115 -15.63 35.22 -1.11
C VAL A 115 -15.78 35.05 -2.62
N PHE A 116 -16.59 34.08 -3.07
CA PHE A 116 -16.81 33.82 -4.50
C PHE A 116 -17.41 35.03 -5.21
N GLN A 117 -18.44 35.65 -4.63
CA GLN A 117 -19.07 36.85 -5.20
C GLN A 117 -18.10 38.04 -5.26
N CYS A 118 -17.29 38.24 -4.22
CA CYS A 118 -16.28 39.29 -4.20
C CYS A 118 -15.22 39.09 -5.31
N ILE A 119 -14.74 37.86 -5.50
CA ILE A 119 -13.75 37.54 -6.54
C ILE A 119 -14.35 37.74 -7.94
N CYS A 120 -15.53 37.17 -8.21
CA CYS A 120 -16.20 37.33 -9.50
C CYS A 120 -16.51 38.80 -9.82
N HIS A 121 -16.94 39.57 -8.82
CA HIS A 121 -17.21 41.01 -8.98
C HIS A 121 -15.93 41.79 -9.26
N ALA A 122 -14.84 41.54 -8.51
CA ALA A 122 -13.54 42.16 -8.74
C ALA A 122 -13.00 41.90 -10.16
N ILE A 123 -13.07 40.65 -10.64
CA ILE A 123 -12.61 40.26 -11.99
C ILE A 123 -13.48 40.91 -13.07
N SER A 124 -14.81 40.83 -12.92
CA SER A 124 -15.76 41.44 -13.87
C SER A 124 -15.56 42.95 -13.97
N ARG A 125 -15.38 43.64 -12.84
CA ARG A 125 -15.08 45.08 -12.81
C ARG A 125 -13.71 45.39 -13.40
N LYS A 126 -12.66 44.62 -13.08
CA LYS A 126 -11.33 44.81 -13.68
C LYS A 126 -11.36 44.69 -15.21
N SER A 127 -12.15 43.75 -15.74
CA SER A 127 -12.29 43.55 -17.19
C SER A 127 -13.14 44.62 -17.88
N LYS A 128 -14.09 45.25 -17.17
CA LYS A 128 -15.01 46.26 -17.72
C LYS A 128 -14.58 47.70 -17.42
N SER A 129 -13.69 47.92 -16.46
CA SER A 129 -13.32 49.25 -15.98
C SER A 129 -12.24 49.89 -16.86
N LYS A 130 -12.48 51.15 -17.26
CA LYS A 130 -11.48 52.05 -17.87
C LYS A 130 -10.76 52.92 -16.83
N GLU A 131 -11.00 52.69 -15.53
CA GLU A 131 -10.38 53.47 -14.44
C GLU A 131 -8.86 53.27 -14.34
N LYS A 132 -8.17 54.22 -13.69
CA LYS A 132 -6.74 54.09 -13.36
C LYS A 132 -6.48 52.75 -12.66
N LYS A 133 -5.39 52.08 -13.07
CA LYS A 133 -4.96 50.80 -12.45
C LYS A 133 -4.88 50.96 -10.93
N LYS A 134 -5.72 50.23 -10.20
CA LYS A 134 -5.62 50.11 -8.74
C LYS A 134 -4.37 49.29 -8.35
N SER A 135 -3.93 49.43 -7.10
CA SER A 135 -2.72 48.79 -6.59
C SER A 135 -2.80 47.26 -6.58
N HIS A 136 -3.98 46.71 -6.27
CA HIS A 136 -4.26 45.28 -6.32
C HIS A 136 -5.55 45.01 -7.09
N TRP A 137 -5.66 43.84 -7.73
CA TRP A 137 -6.82 43.50 -8.56
C TRP A 137 -8.11 43.27 -7.76
N LEU A 138 -8.01 42.93 -6.47
CA LEU A 138 -9.18 42.82 -5.58
C LEU A 138 -9.78 44.18 -5.20
N ASP A 139 -9.03 45.27 -5.31
CA ASP A 139 -9.50 46.60 -4.89
C ASP A 139 -10.64 47.09 -5.79
N TYR A 140 -10.85 46.46 -6.96
CA TYR A 140 -12.00 46.72 -7.82
C TYR A 140 -13.34 46.27 -7.23
N ALA A 141 -13.35 45.54 -6.10
CA ALA A 141 -14.56 45.15 -5.36
C ALA A 141 -14.89 46.05 -4.16
N GLU A 142 -14.09 47.09 -3.90
CA GLU A 142 -14.33 48.06 -2.80
C GLU A 142 -15.67 48.81 -2.93
N ASP A 143 -16.30 48.80 -4.11
CA ASP A 143 -17.59 49.44 -4.36
C ASP A 143 -18.76 48.69 -3.71
N LYS A 144 -18.60 47.39 -3.45
CA LYS A 144 -19.69 46.50 -3.01
C LYS A 144 -19.35 45.68 -1.76
N PHE A 145 -18.07 45.49 -1.44
CA PHE A 145 -17.63 44.63 -0.36
C PHE A 145 -16.76 45.37 0.65
N ASP A 146 -16.84 44.94 1.92
CA ASP A 146 -16.08 45.53 3.01
C ASP A 146 -14.57 45.38 2.80
N LYS A 147 -13.81 46.41 3.22
CA LYS A 147 -12.34 46.43 3.11
C LYS A 147 -11.69 45.29 3.89
N ASP A 148 -12.29 44.89 5.02
CA ASP A 148 -11.81 43.77 5.83
C ASP A 148 -11.96 42.45 5.08
N LEU A 149 -13.10 42.21 4.42
CA LEU A 149 -13.29 41.04 3.57
C LEU A 149 -12.27 41.01 2.42
N ILE A 150 -12.00 42.15 1.79
CA ILE A 150 -11.00 42.26 0.71
C ILE A 150 -9.58 41.97 1.24
N LYS A 151 -9.22 42.45 2.44
CA LYS A 151 -7.94 42.18 3.11
C LYS A 151 -7.81 40.69 3.47
N ASP A 152 -8.88 40.09 3.97
CA ASP A 152 -8.95 38.66 4.31
C ASP A 152 -8.78 37.78 3.07
N ILE A 153 -9.46 38.09 1.96
CA ILE A 153 -9.31 37.36 0.70
C ILE A 153 -7.89 37.51 0.15
N ARG A 154 -7.27 38.69 0.27
CA ARG A 154 -5.87 38.89 -0.14
C ARG A 154 -4.92 37.99 0.67
N THR A 155 -5.14 37.90 1.99
CA THR A 155 -4.36 37.03 2.87
C THR A 155 -4.56 35.56 2.54
N LEU A 156 -5.80 35.15 2.26
CA LEU A 156 -6.13 33.82 1.75
C LEU A 156 -5.31 33.49 0.50
N PHE A 157 -5.28 34.36 -0.52
CA PHE A 157 -4.49 34.12 -1.73
C PHE A 157 -2.98 34.00 -1.46
N HIS A 158 -2.43 34.77 -0.52
CA HIS A 158 -1.01 34.62 -0.14
C HIS A 158 -0.73 33.25 0.49
N VAL A 159 -1.64 32.73 1.33
CA VAL A 159 -1.50 31.39 1.91
C VAL A 159 -1.67 30.31 0.84
N LEU A 160 -2.67 30.43 -0.04
CA LEU A 160 -2.89 29.50 -1.16
C LEU A 160 -1.71 29.43 -2.12
N TRP A 161 -1.00 30.55 -2.32
CA TRP A 161 0.21 30.58 -3.13
C TRP A 161 1.33 29.69 -2.55
N VAL A 162 1.48 29.68 -1.22
CA VAL A 162 2.42 28.79 -0.53
C VAL A 162 1.98 27.33 -0.62
N PHE A 163 0.68 27.05 -0.78
CA PHE A 163 0.16 25.69 -0.93
C PHE A 163 0.38 25.09 -2.31
N LEU A 164 0.80 25.85 -3.31
CA LEU A 164 0.93 25.36 -4.70
C LEU A 164 1.85 24.12 -4.84
N PRO A 165 3.01 24.02 -4.15
CA PRO A 165 3.88 22.84 -4.18
C PRO A 165 3.34 21.66 -3.33
N VAL A 166 2.53 21.95 -2.30
CA VAL A 166 2.08 20.95 -1.30
C VAL A 166 1.38 19.71 -1.89
N PRO A 167 0.56 19.78 -2.97
CA PRO A 167 0.00 18.59 -3.61
C PRO A 167 1.04 17.56 -4.04
N LEU A 168 2.23 17.98 -4.49
CA LEU A 168 3.26 17.07 -4.96
C LEU A 168 3.90 16.31 -3.79
N PHE A 169 4.11 16.98 -2.65
CA PHE A 169 4.48 16.30 -1.39
C PHE A 169 3.48 15.20 -1.05
N TRP A 170 2.17 15.48 -1.06
CA TRP A 170 1.15 14.49 -0.75
C TRP A 170 1.10 13.35 -1.77
N ALA A 171 1.26 13.66 -3.06
CA ALA A 171 1.32 12.65 -4.11
C ALA A 171 2.45 11.66 -3.88
N LEU A 172 3.59 12.12 -3.41
CA LEU A 172 4.73 11.27 -3.12
C LEU A 172 4.55 10.55 -1.79
N PHE A 173 4.12 11.24 -0.73
CA PHE A 173 3.84 10.64 0.57
C PHE A 173 2.84 9.47 0.49
N ASP A 174 1.75 9.63 -0.27
CA ASP A 174 0.71 8.62 -0.44
C ASP A 174 1.22 7.37 -1.22
N GLN A 175 2.42 7.40 -1.81
CA GLN A 175 3.08 6.21 -2.39
C GLN A 175 3.43 5.15 -1.34
N THR A 176 3.48 5.52 -0.06
CA THR A 176 3.63 4.55 1.04
C THR A 176 2.50 3.55 1.13
N GLY A 177 1.29 3.94 0.71
CA GLY A 177 0.12 3.07 0.69
C GLY A 177 0.07 2.14 -0.53
N SER A 178 0.84 2.44 -1.57
CA SER A 178 0.80 1.75 -2.86
C SER A 178 2.16 1.13 -3.22
N SER A 179 3.09 1.93 -3.77
CA SER A 179 4.39 1.47 -4.23
C SER A 179 5.19 0.75 -3.14
N TRP A 180 5.14 1.21 -1.89
CA TRP A 180 5.87 0.57 -0.80
C TRP A 180 5.20 -0.72 -0.32
N THR A 181 3.86 -0.77 -0.33
CA THR A 181 3.10 -2.01 -0.11
C THR A 181 3.49 -3.05 -1.17
N LEU A 182 3.56 -2.66 -2.45
CA LEU A 182 4.01 -3.52 -3.55
C LEU A 182 5.47 -3.94 -3.46
N GLN A 183 6.35 -3.09 -2.90
CA GLN A 183 7.70 -3.48 -2.57
C GLN A 183 7.70 -4.55 -1.46
N ALA A 184 6.86 -4.38 -0.43
CA ALA A 184 6.76 -5.29 0.71
C ALA A 184 6.25 -6.69 0.32
N THR A 185 5.39 -6.82 -0.70
CA THR A 185 4.95 -8.14 -1.23
C THR A 185 6.11 -8.98 -1.76
N LYS A 186 7.23 -8.34 -2.10
CA LYS A 186 8.43 -8.97 -2.65
C LYS A 186 9.53 -9.17 -1.61
N MET A 187 9.27 -8.84 -0.35
CA MET A 187 10.19 -8.99 0.77
C MET A 187 9.83 -10.23 1.60
N ASN A 188 10.75 -10.68 2.43
CA ASN A 188 10.49 -11.75 3.39
C ASN A 188 9.72 -11.19 4.59
N GLY A 189 8.44 -11.57 4.71
CA GLY A 189 7.55 -11.16 5.80
C GLY A 189 7.76 -11.93 7.12
N GLU A 190 8.63 -12.95 7.16
CA GLU A 190 8.86 -13.75 8.36
C GLU A 190 9.71 -12.99 9.39
N VAL A 191 9.10 -12.67 10.55
CA VAL A 191 9.73 -11.96 11.66
C VAL A 191 9.38 -12.66 12.96
N LEU A 192 10.39 -13.16 13.68
CA LEU A 192 10.23 -13.81 14.99
C LEU A 192 9.18 -14.94 15.02
N GLY A 193 9.02 -15.67 13.92
CA GLY A 193 8.03 -16.76 13.79
C GLY A 193 6.60 -16.30 13.47
N TYR A 194 6.38 -15.00 13.25
CA TYR A 194 5.14 -14.44 12.73
C TYR A 194 5.33 -13.93 11.29
N HIS A 195 4.32 -14.09 10.44
CA HIS A 195 4.35 -13.61 9.06
C HIS A 195 3.62 -12.27 8.94
N ILE A 196 4.36 -11.19 8.80
CA ILE A 196 3.82 -9.85 8.58
C ILE A 196 3.32 -9.74 7.14
N LYS A 197 2.04 -9.41 6.96
CA LYS A 197 1.46 -9.16 5.63
C LYS A 197 1.94 -7.79 5.10
N PRO A 198 2.14 -7.61 3.79
CA PRO A 198 2.60 -6.36 3.18
C PRO A 198 1.81 -5.12 3.61
N ASP A 199 0.48 -5.19 3.61
CA ASP A 199 -0.42 -4.08 4.00
C ASP A 199 -0.21 -3.62 5.45
N GLN A 200 0.22 -4.52 6.34
CA GLN A 200 0.43 -4.23 7.76
C GLN A 200 1.63 -3.30 7.98
N MET A 201 2.54 -3.16 7.00
CA MET A 201 3.68 -2.24 7.13
C MET A 201 3.26 -0.78 7.26
N GLN A 202 2.06 -0.41 6.80
CA GLN A 202 1.50 0.93 6.98
C GLN A 202 1.27 1.29 8.46
N VAL A 203 1.14 0.31 9.36
CA VAL A 203 1.07 0.54 10.82
C VAL A 203 2.31 1.24 11.35
N MET A 204 3.47 1.03 10.71
CA MET A 204 4.72 1.66 11.15
C MET A 204 4.58 3.17 11.20
N ASN A 205 3.89 3.80 10.23
CA ASN A 205 3.71 5.25 10.25
C ASN A 205 2.95 5.72 11.51
N ALA A 206 1.82 5.08 11.84
CA ALA A 206 1.02 5.44 13.01
C ALA A 206 1.77 5.21 14.34
N ILE A 207 2.50 4.09 14.46
CA ILE A 207 3.32 3.81 15.64
C ILE A 207 4.43 4.86 15.79
N LEU A 208 5.15 5.16 14.70
CA LEU A 208 6.24 6.11 14.70
C LEU A 208 5.74 7.53 15.02
N ILE A 209 4.57 7.94 14.54
CA ILE A 209 3.95 9.22 14.90
C ILE A 209 3.72 9.31 16.42
N ILE A 210 3.12 8.28 17.02
CA ILE A 210 2.85 8.25 18.47
C ILE A 210 4.15 8.38 19.27
N VAL A 211 5.22 7.74 18.81
CA VAL A 211 6.54 7.77 19.49
C VAL A 211 7.26 9.10 19.24
N PHE A 212 7.24 9.61 18.01
CA PHE A 212 8.04 10.77 17.62
C PHE A 212 7.44 12.10 18.02
N ILE A 213 6.11 12.26 18.11
CA ILE A 213 5.51 13.54 18.54
C ILE A 213 6.07 14.01 19.90
N PRO A 214 6.04 13.18 20.98
CA PRO A 214 6.64 13.57 22.26
C PRO A 214 8.13 13.90 22.13
N VAL A 215 8.88 13.13 21.34
CA VAL A 215 10.32 13.38 21.11
C VAL A 215 10.52 14.73 20.44
N PHE A 216 9.69 15.09 19.47
CA PHE A 216 9.75 16.38 18.80
C PHE A 216 9.42 17.54 19.73
N ASP A 217 8.34 17.41 20.51
CA ASP A 217 7.87 18.47 21.41
C ASP A 217 8.82 18.72 22.58
N TYR A 218 9.37 17.66 23.19
CA TYR A 218 10.21 17.77 24.39
C TYR A 218 11.72 17.86 24.11
N ALA A 219 12.19 17.35 22.98
CA ALA A 219 13.62 17.33 22.66
C ALA A 219 13.97 18.13 21.39
N VAL A 220 13.38 17.80 20.23
CA VAL A 220 13.83 18.33 18.93
C VAL A 220 13.52 19.83 18.78
N TYR A 221 12.27 20.25 18.99
CA TYR A 221 11.89 21.66 18.85
C TYR A 221 12.54 22.57 19.91
N PRO A 222 12.67 22.17 21.19
CA PRO A 222 13.46 22.92 22.16
C PRO A 222 14.93 23.06 21.76
N LEU A 223 15.53 22.01 21.19
CA LEU A 223 16.91 22.07 20.69
C LEU A 223 17.04 23.03 19.50
N PHE A 224 16.11 22.99 18.54
CA PHE A 224 16.08 23.95 17.43
C PHE A 224 16.00 25.40 17.94
N ASN A 225 15.17 25.65 18.95
CA ASN A 225 15.07 26.96 19.57
C ASN A 225 16.38 27.38 20.27
N LYS A 226 17.02 26.47 21.02
CA LYS A 226 18.33 26.73 21.66
C LYS A 226 19.44 27.00 20.65
N CYS A 227 19.48 26.28 19.54
CA CYS A 227 20.48 26.41 18.49
C CYS A 227 20.14 27.50 17.46
N ASN A 228 19.04 28.25 17.64
CA ASN A 228 18.54 29.23 16.67
C ASN A 228 18.29 28.68 15.25
N LEU A 229 18.01 27.39 15.14
CA LEU A 229 17.80 26.67 13.88
C LEU A 229 16.30 26.53 13.61
N LEU A 230 15.85 26.61 12.34
CA LEU A 230 14.46 26.35 11.91
C LEU A 230 13.37 27.02 12.76
N LYS A 231 13.55 28.32 13.07
CA LYS A 231 12.58 29.08 13.88
C LYS A 231 11.25 29.32 13.18
N LYS A 232 11.26 29.42 11.84
CA LYS A 232 10.07 29.74 11.06
C LYS A 232 9.32 28.47 10.66
N PRO A 233 7.97 28.42 10.76
CA PRO A 233 7.17 27.26 10.36
C PRO A 233 7.48 26.80 8.92
N LEU A 234 7.57 27.72 7.95
CA LEU A 234 7.86 27.38 6.56
C LEU A 234 9.26 26.76 6.37
N GLN A 235 10.24 27.09 7.21
CA GLN A 235 11.56 26.44 7.16
C GLN A 235 11.48 24.98 7.62
N ARG A 236 10.68 24.71 8.65
CA ARG A 236 10.44 23.34 9.13
C ARG A 236 9.74 22.51 8.08
N ILE A 237 8.73 23.07 7.41
CA ILE A 237 8.02 22.38 6.31
C ILE A 237 8.99 22.02 5.18
N ALA A 238 9.81 22.98 4.73
CA ALA A 238 10.79 22.75 3.68
C ALA A 238 11.80 21.64 4.05
N VAL A 239 12.39 21.71 5.25
CA VAL A 239 13.34 20.69 5.73
C VAL A 239 12.65 19.33 5.90
N GLY A 240 11.41 19.30 6.39
CA GLY A 240 10.61 18.09 6.51
C GLY A 240 10.45 17.39 5.16
N GLY A 241 10.14 18.13 4.10
CA GLY A 241 10.05 17.53 2.77
C GLY A 241 11.40 17.08 2.18
N PHE A 242 12.50 17.78 2.45
CA PHE A 242 13.83 17.30 2.05
C PHE A 242 14.21 15.99 2.79
N ILE A 243 13.83 15.87 4.06
CA ILE A 243 13.98 14.62 4.82
C ILE A 243 13.10 13.53 4.19
N SER A 244 11.86 13.84 3.81
CA SER A 244 11.00 12.90 3.07
C SER A 244 11.61 12.45 1.74
N ALA A 245 12.34 13.32 1.03
CA ALA A 245 13.06 12.94 -0.19
C ALA A 245 14.12 11.87 0.08
N LEU A 246 14.86 11.99 1.20
CA LEU A 246 15.85 10.99 1.61
C LEU A 246 15.21 9.62 1.86
N SER A 247 13.98 9.58 2.38
CA SER A 247 13.26 8.32 2.55
C SER A 247 13.06 7.56 1.24
N PHE A 248 12.79 8.25 0.13
CA PHE A 248 12.65 7.62 -1.18
C PHE A 248 13.98 7.10 -1.73
N VAL A 249 15.10 7.75 -1.38
CA VAL A 249 16.44 7.25 -1.70
C VAL A 249 16.69 5.90 -1.01
N PHE A 250 16.39 5.80 0.29
CA PHE A 250 16.49 4.54 1.02
C PHE A 250 15.58 3.45 0.43
N ALA A 251 14.30 3.79 0.14
CA ALA A 251 13.37 2.86 -0.51
C ALA A 251 13.88 2.41 -1.89
N GLY A 252 14.51 3.29 -2.67
CA GLY A 252 15.12 2.97 -3.96
C GLY A 252 16.30 2.01 -3.84
N PHE A 253 17.15 2.16 -2.82
CA PHE A 253 18.24 1.20 -2.56
C PHE A 253 17.72 -0.18 -2.14
N ILE A 254 16.65 -0.24 -1.35
CA ILE A 254 15.98 -1.50 -1.02
C ILE A 254 15.46 -2.17 -2.30
N GLU A 255 14.81 -1.40 -3.20
CA GLU A 255 14.30 -1.92 -4.46
C GLU A 255 15.41 -2.44 -5.38
N LEU A 256 16.55 -1.74 -5.46
CA LEU A 256 17.72 -2.22 -6.21
C LEU A 256 18.19 -3.60 -5.74
N GLY A 257 18.19 -3.84 -4.43
CA GLY A 257 18.52 -5.15 -3.87
C GLY A 257 17.47 -6.22 -4.15
N LEU A 258 16.20 -5.83 -4.30
CA LEU A 258 15.10 -6.74 -4.62
C LEU A 258 15.06 -7.10 -6.12
N GLU A 259 15.40 -6.17 -7.00
CA GLU A 259 15.33 -6.34 -8.46
C GLU A 259 16.15 -7.53 -8.96
N SER A 260 17.26 -7.88 -8.30
CA SER A 260 18.05 -9.08 -8.66
C SER A 260 17.29 -10.39 -8.46
N SER A 261 16.22 -10.39 -7.66
CA SER A 261 15.36 -11.56 -7.40
C SER A 261 14.07 -11.58 -8.24
N TYR A 262 13.87 -10.59 -9.12
CA TYR A 262 12.63 -10.49 -9.89
C TYR A 262 12.58 -11.51 -11.02
N PRO A 263 11.39 -12.08 -11.28
CA PRO A 263 11.23 -12.96 -12.42
C PRO A 263 11.45 -12.18 -13.71
N VAL A 264 12.30 -12.71 -14.58
CA VAL A 264 12.46 -12.23 -15.94
C VAL A 264 11.35 -12.86 -16.77
N PHE A 265 10.57 -12.02 -17.46
CA PHE A 265 9.55 -12.45 -18.40
C PHE A 265 10.12 -12.45 -19.82
N PRO A 266 9.68 -13.38 -20.68
CA PRO A 266 10.09 -13.38 -22.07
C PRO A 266 9.57 -12.13 -22.81
N GLY A 267 10.27 -11.77 -23.88
CA GLY A 267 9.89 -10.63 -24.72
C GLY A 267 8.54 -10.82 -25.42
N PRO A 268 7.95 -9.76 -26.00
CA PRO A 268 6.68 -9.86 -26.71
C PRO A 268 6.73 -10.89 -27.84
N GLY A 269 5.78 -11.85 -27.84
CA GLY A 269 5.73 -12.92 -28.85
C GLY A 269 6.64 -14.11 -28.59
N LEU A 270 7.35 -14.14 -27.46
CA LEU A 270 8.21 -15.23 -27.04
C LEU A 270 7.62 -15.97 -25.82
N THR A 271 7.94 -17.25 -25.71
CA THR A 271 7.55 -18.15 -24.62
C THR A 271 8.77 -18.73 -23.93
N GLU A 272 8.72 -18.82 -22.61
CA GLU A 272 9.60 -19.65 -21.80
C GLU A 272 8.89 -20.97 -21.46
N LEU A 273 9.50 -22.11 -21.80
CA LEU A 273 8.96 -23.44 -21.55
C LEU A 273 9.83 -24.20 -20.55
N THR A 274 9.28 -24.54 -19.40
CA THR A 274 9.94 -25.42 -18.42
C THR A 274 9.56 -26.87 -18.69
N ILE A 275 10.54 -27.68 -19.06
CA ILE A 275 10.36 -29.08 -19.41
C ILE A 275 10.80 -29.94 -18.21
N ILE A 276 9.88 -30.77 -17.73
CA ILE A 276 10.06 -31.62 -16.56
C ILE A 276 10.10 -33.08 -17.03
N ASN A 277 11.21 -33.77 -16.76
CA ASN A 277 11.30 -35.20 -16.99
C ASN A 277 10.89 -35.97 -15.73
N ASN A 278 9.63 -36.40 -15.66
CA ASN A 278 9.11 -37.24 -14.58
C ASN A 278 9.18 -38.75 -14.89
N SER A 279 9.95 -39.12 -15.93
CA SER A 279 10.20 -40.51 -16.29
C SER A 279 11.49 -41.02 -15.63
N PRO A 280 11.60 -42.34 -15.38
CA PRO A 280 12.84 -42.94 -14.88
C PRO A 280 13.93 -43.03 -15.97
N CYS A 281 13.64 -42.59 -17.19
CA CYS A 281 14.53 -42.64 -18.33
C CYS A 281 15.26 -41.30 -18.48
N ASN A 282 16.51 -41.31 -18.93
CA ASN A 282 17.14 -40.09 -19.43
C ASN A 282 16.51 -39.74 -20.78
N LEU A 283 16.17 -38.47 -21.01
CA LEU A 283 15.52 -38.03 -22.23
C LEU A 283 16.46 -37.15 -23.06
N GLN A 284 16.53 -37.45 -24.34
CA GLN A 284 17.14 -36.61 -25.36
C GLN A 284 16.00 -36.05 -26.22
N LEU A 285 15.79 -34.74 -26.12
CA LEU A 285 14.68 -34.02 -26.74
C LEU A 285 15.17 -33.22 -27.94
N THR A 286 14.46 -33.35 -29.06
CA THR A 286 14.71 -32.56 -30.28
C THR A 286 13.51 -31.62 -30.52
N PRO A 287 13.55 -30.38 -29.99
CA PRO A 287 12.46 -29.40 -30.12
C PRO A 287 12.48 -28.68 -31.48
N GLY A 288 12.00 -29.35 -32.53
CA GLY A 288 11.89 -28.75 -33.86
C GLY A 288 13.20 -28.16 -34.38
N SER A 289 13.26 -26.82 -34.51
CA SER A 289 14.44 -26.09 -35.01
C SER A 289 15.44 -25.68 -33.92
N TYR A 290 15.16 -25.94 -32.64
CA TYR A 290 16.03 -25.58 -31.52
C TYR A 290 17.06 -26.68 -31.22
N PRO A 291 18.18 -26.35 -30.57
CA PRO A 291 19.21 -27.32 -30.22
C PRO A 291 18.67 -28.49 -29.40
N GLU A 292 19.24 -29.66 -29.65
CA GLU A 292 18.93 -30.86 -28.89
C GLU A 292 19.28 -30.67 -27.40
N MET A 293 18.39 -31.17 -26.53
CA MET A 293 18.51 -31.03 -25.08
C MET A 293 18.53 -32.40 -24.42
N LYS A 294 19.39 -32.57 -23.41
CA LYS A 294 19.42 -33.77 -22.57
C LYS A 294 18.89 -33.42 -21.19
N ILE A 295 17.91 -34.16 -20.70
CA ILE A 295 17.33 -34.02 -19.37
C ILE A 295 17.42 -35.38 -18.69
N ASN A 296 18.11 -35.47 -17.55
CA ASN A 296 18.19 -36.74 -16.82
C ASN A 296 16.85 -37.09 -16.19
N ALA A 297 16.71 -38.34 -15.74
CA ALA A 297 15.54 -38.79 -14.99
C ALA A 297 15.29 -37.89 -13.77
N PHE A 298 14.04 -37.47 -13.57
CA PHE A 298 13.58 -36.62 -12.45
C PHE A 298 14.18 -35.21 -12.37
N GLU A 299 14.78 -34.75 -13.47
CA GLU A 299 15.29 -33.37 -13.62
C GLU A 299 14.38 -32.53 -14.51
N PHE A 300 14.67 -31.23 -14.55
CA PHE A 300 13.99 -30.27 -15.40
C PHE A 300 15.01 -29.41 -16.14
N SER A 301 14.56 -28.79 -17.22
CA SER A 301 15.33 -27.80 -17.97
C SER A 301 14.40 -26.74 -18.53
N THR A 302 14.90 -25.52 -18.70
CA THR A 302 14.11 -24.40 -19.18
C THR A 302 14.62 -23.97 -20.55
N LEU A 303 13.73 -23.98 -21.54
CA LEU A 303 13.98 -23.45 -22.87
C LEU A 303 13.39 -22.03 -22.95
N LYS A 304 14.22 -21.05 -23.29
CA LYS A 304 13.84 -19.64 -23.39
C LYS A 304 13.68 -19.22 -24.84
N ASP A 305 12.98 -18.12 -25.04
CA ASP A 305 12.87 -17.42 -26.33
C ASP A 305 12.27 -18.28 -27.46
N ILE A 306 11.26 -19.09 -27.13
CA ILE A 306 10.52 -19.89 -28.11
C ILE A 306 9.48 -19.01 -28.79
N GLU A 307 9.38 -19.05 -30.11
CA GLU A 307 8.31 -18.36 -30.86
C GLU A 307 6.91 -18.86 -30.45
N MET A 308 6.08 -17.95 -29.92
CA MET A 308 4.72 -18.26 -29.46
C MET A 308 3.77 -18.54 -30.63
N GLY A 309 2.94 -19.58 -30.51
CA GLY A 309 1.91 -19.94 -31.50
C GLY A 309 2.40 -20.77 -32.68
N LYS A 310 3.70 -21.06 -32.76
CA LYS A 310 4.27 -21.88 -33.85
C LYS A 310 4.17 -23.36 -33.52
N GLU A 311 3.60 -24.14 -34.43
CA GLU A 311 3.61 -25.59 -34.34
C GLU A 311 5.00 -26.14 -34.66
N MET A 312 5.48 -27.02 -33.79
CA MET A 312 6.79 -27.66 -33.92
C MET A 312 6.65 -29.14 -33.60
N THR A 313 7.36 -29.99 -34.34
CA THR A 313 7.46 -31.41 -34.03
C THR A 313 8.54 -31.63 -32.99
N TRP A 314 8.18 -32.29 -31.89
CA TRP A 314 9.08 -32.65 -30.80
C TRP A 314 9.30 -34.15 -30.79
N GLU A 315 10.57 -34.56 -30.79
CA GLU A 315 10.96 -35.96 -30.67
C GLU A 315 11.44 -36.25 -29.25
N PHE A 316 10.84 -37.27 -28.63
CA PHE A 316 11.22 -37.77 -27.31
C PHE A 316 12.02 -39.06 -27.48
N ASN A 317 13.34 -38.96 -27.32
CA ASN A 317 14.25 -40.10 -27.42
C ASN A 317 14.68 -40.57 -26.02
N PRO A 318 14.11 -41.66 -25.48
CA PRO A 318 14.59 -42.24 -24.23
C PRO A 318 15.97 -42.87 -24.42
N VAL A 319 16.83 -42.66 -23.43
CA VAL A 319 18.19 -43.20 -23.31
C VAL A 319 18.25 -44.06 -22.06
N ASN A 320 18.88 -45.23 -22.14
CA ASN A 320 19.02 -46.20 -21.05
C ASN A 320 17.67 -46.71 -20.49
N CYS A 321 16.65 -46.86 -21.36
CA CYS A 321 15.31 -47.26 -20.94
C CYS A 321 14.60 -48.06 -22.04
N SER A 322 13.71 -48.97 -21.66
CA SER A 322 12.92 -49.79 -22.60
C SER A 322 11.75 -49.04 -23.25
N ALA A 323 11.58 -47.76 -22.94
CA ALA A 323 10.52 -46.93 -23.50
C ALA A 323 10.70 -46.72 -25.01
N THR A 324 9.60 -46.66 -25.75
CA THR A 324 9.60 -46.36 -27.18
C THR A 324 9.79 -44.88 -27.43
N LYS A 325 10.45 -44.55 -28.55
CA LYS A 325 10.55 -43.18 -29.06
C LYS A 325 9.15 -42.69 -29.45
N SER A 326 8.83 -41.45 -29.12
CA SER A 326 7.57 -40.80 -29.53
C SER A 326 7.83 -39.45 -30.18
N SER A 327 6.89 -39.01 -31.02
CA SER A 327 6.95 -37.73 -31.72
C SER A 327 5.60 -37.04 -31.61
N HIS A 328 5.59 -35.77 -31.21
CA HIS A 328 4.39 -35.00 -30.93
C HIS A 328 4.45 -33.63 -31.60
N LEU A 329 3.33 -33.17 -32.16
CA LEU A 329 3.18 -31.82 -32.68
C LEU A 329 2.71 -30.90 -31.55
N LEU A 330 3.57 -29.95 -31.14
CA LEU A 330 3.32 -29.05 -30.01
C LEU A 330 3.33 -27.60 -30.48
N ASN A 331 2.45 -26.78 -29.89
CA ASN A 331 2.48 -25.33 -29.99
C ASN A 331 2.58 -24.72 -28.59
N THR A 332 2.92 -23.44 -28.48
CA THR A 332 2.84 -22.65 -27.24
C THR A 332 1.76 -21.57 -27.41
N SER A 333 0.95 -21.33 -26.38
CA SER A 333 -0.17 -20.37 -26.38
C SER A 333 0.01 -19.23 -25.40
N SER A 334 0.95 -19.35 -24.46
CA SER A 334 1.16 -18.40 -23.37
C SER A 334 2.64 -18.05 -23.18
N PRO A 335 2.98 -16.94 -22.51
CA PRO A 335 4.37 -16.51 -22.35
C PRO A 335 5.17 -17.42 -21.43
N ILE A 336 4.53 -18.13 -20.48
CA ILE A 336 5.20 -19.04 -19.58
C ILE A 336 4.40 -20.34 -19.54
N GLU A 337 5.05 -21.45 -19.91
CA GLU A 337 4.44 -22.77 -19.90
C GLU A 337 5.35 -23.76 -19.19
N SER A 338 4.74 -24.82 -18.65
CA SER A 338 5.47 -26.01 -18.24
C SER A 338 4.91 -27.26 -18.91
N MET A 339 5.82 -28.18 -19.23
CA MET A 339 5.49 -29.47 -19.81
C MET A 339 6.14 -30.57 -18.99
N MET A 340 5.32 -31.46 -18.42
CA MET A 340 5.81 -32.69 -17.79
C MET A 340 5.74 -33.84 -18.79
N ILE A 341 6.88 -34.50 -19.03
CA ILE A 341 6.97 -35.76 -19.75
C ILE A 341 7.02 -36.90 -18.72
N PHE A 342 6.18 -37.91 -18.89
CA PHE A 342 6.09 -39.05 -17.98
C PHE A 342 5.91 -40.35 -18.77
N LEU A 343 6.30 -41.46 -18.14
CA LEU A 343 6.16 -42.79 -18.70
C LEU A 343 4.91 -43.46 -18.14
N ASN A 344 4.00 -43.89 -19.02
CA ASN A 344 2.83 -44.71 -18.70
C ASN A 344 2.84 -46.03 -19.49
N ASP A 345 1.82 -46.87 -19.33
CA ASP A 345 1.68 -48.16 -20.02
C ASP A 345 1.77 -48.05 -21.55
N ASP A 346 1.27 -46.94 -22.11
CA ASP A 346 1.28 -46.65 -23.56
C ASP A 346 2.59 -46.02 -24.07
N GLY A 347 3.60 -45.83 -23.21
CA GLY A 347 4.88 -45.20 -23.53
C GLY A 347 5.03 -43.78 -22.95
N LEU A 348 5.92 -42.98 -23.56
CA LEU A 348 6.17 -41.60 -23.12
C LEU A 348 5.04 -40.67 -23.54
N GLN A 349 4.36 -40.08 -22.55
CA GLN A 349 3.30 -39.10 -22.72
C GLN A 349 3.72 -37.75 -22.12
N TYR A 350 2.95 -36.70 -22.39
CA TYR A 350 3.19 -35.37 -21.84
C TYR A 350 1.90 -34.69 -21.36
N ILE A 351 2.03 -33.82 -20.36
CA ILE A 351 1.01 -32.85 -19.94
C ILE A 351 1.62 -31.47 -20.05
N LYS A 352 0.93 -30.55 -20.72
CA LYS A 352 1.36 -29.16 -20.92
C LYS A 352 0.35 -28.22 -20.27
N THR A 353 0.83 -27.20 -19.57
CA THR A 353 -0.02 -26.21 -18.88
C THR A 353 0.54 -24.81 -18.97
N GLU A 354 -0.36 -23.84 -18.89
CA GLU A 354 -0.02 -22.44 -18.71
C GLU A 354 0.47 -22.17 -17.29
N ASP A 355 1.49 -21.33 -17.16
CA ASP A 355 2.14 -20.98 -15.90
C ASP A 355 2.24 -19.46 -15.72
N SER A 356 2.56 -19.05 -14.49
CA SER A 356 2.74 -17.65 -14.15
C SER A 356 3.86 -17.50 -13.12
N LYS A 357 4.71 -16.50 -13.34
CA LYS A 357 5.72 -16.07 -12.37
C LYS A 357 5.25 -14.89 -11.51
N ASN A 358 3.96 -14.54 -11.55
CA ASN A 358 3.41 -13.45 -10.77
C ASN A 358 3.30 -13.85 -9.29
N ARG A 359 4.05 -13.18 -8.42
CA ARG A 359 3.92 -13.34 -6.97
C ARG A 359 2.53 -12.92 -6.48
N THR A 360 2.10 -13.48 -5.36
CA THR A 360 0.83 -13.12 -4.72
C THR A 360 0.87 -11.71 -4.13
N GLU A 361 -0.30 -11.06 -4.06
CA GLU A 361 -0.43 -9.71 -3.47
C GLU A 361 -0.10 -9.69 -1.97
N ASP A 362 -0.29 -10.82 -1.26
CA ASP A 362 -0.04 -10.91 0.19
C ASP A 362 1.37 -11.43 0.53
N GLY A 363 2.23 -11.67 -0.48
CA GLY A 363 3.60 -12.17 -0.31
C GLY A 363 3.71 -13.65 0.10
N GLU A 364 2.59 -14.38 0.11
CA GLU A 364 2.56 -15.82 0.40
C GLU A 364 3.04 -16.65 -0.79
N PRO A 365 3.73 -17.79 -0.52
CA PRO A 365 4.16 -18.68 -1.57
C PRO A 365 3.00 -19.38 -2.26
N GLN A 366 3.27 -19.80 -3.49
CA GLN A 366 2.36 -20.64 -4.27
C GLN A 366 3.01 -21.97 -4.55
N ILE A 367 2.20 -23.01 -4.50
CA ILE A 367 2.60 -24.38 -4.85
C ILE A 367 1.65 -24.95 -5.90
N ARG A 368 2.22 -25.64 -6.87
CA ARG A 368 1.52 -26.48 -7.85
C ARG A 368 2.16 -27.86 -7.84
N LEU A 369 1.36 -28.91 -7.98
CA LEU A 369 1.85 -30.28 -8.02
C LEU A 369 1.68 -30.84 -9.43
N TYR A 370 2.72 -31.49 -9.93
CA TYR A 370 2.65 -32.45 -11.03
C TYR A 370 2.86 -33.83 -10.45
N PHE A 371 2.02 -34.77 -10.82
CA PHE A 371 2.13 -36.13 -10.31
C PHE A 371 2.00 -37.17 -11.42
N SER A 372 2.67 -38.29 -11.23
CA SER A 372 2.51 -39.52 -12.01
C SER A 372 2.59 -40.73 -11.07
N THR A 373 1.67 -41.68 -11.21
CA THR A 373 1.52 -42.85 -10.36
C THR A 373 1.27 -44.09 -11.20
N ASP A 374 1.68 -45.27 -10.72
CA ASP A 374 1.35 -46.56 -11.34
C ASP A 374 -0.07 -47.06 -10.99
N PHE A 375 -0.77 -46.40 -10.07
CA PHE A 375 -2.13 -46.68 -9.65
C PHE A 375 -3.07 -45.48 -9.88
N LYS A 376 -4.38 -45.75 -9.86
CA LYS A 376 -5.43 -44.71 -9.91
C LYS A 376 -5.89 -44.35 -8.51
N PHE A 377 -6.23 -43.08 -8.29
CA PHE A 377 -6.81 -42.63 -7.02
C PHE A 377 -8.26 -43.11 -6.84
N SER A 378 -8.67 -43.27 -5.59
CA SER A 378 -10.02 -43.71 -5.20
C SER A 378 -11.05 -42.58 -5.33
N SER A 379 -12.32 -42.92 -5.60
CA SER A 379 -13.37 -41.95 -5.96
C SER A 379 -13.77 -40.93 -4.88
N ASN A 380 -13.42 -41.18 -3.62
CA ASN A 380 -13.96 -40.42 -2.48
C ASN A 380 -13.07 -39.24 -2.04
N GLU A 381 -11.76 -39.27 -2.32
CA GLU A 381 -10.84 -38.19 -1.99
C GLU A 381 -9.82 -37.98 -3.12
N SER A 382 -9.81 -36.79 -3.72
CA SER A 382 -8.91 -36.43 -4.82
C SER A 382 -7.96 -35.27 -4.47
N SER A 383 -7.86 -34.90 -3.20
CA SER A 383 -7.05 -33.77 -2.76
C SER A 383 -5.74 -34.22 -2.09
N PHE A 384 -4.61 -33.71 -2.57
CA PHE A 384 -3.35 -33.84 -1.86
C PHE A 384 -3.43 -33.10 -0.53
N LYS A 385 -2.88 -33.69 0.53
CA LYS A 385 -2.86 -33.09 1.87
C LYS A 385 -1.45 -32.61 2.18
N LEU A 386 -1.31 -31.35 2.55
CA LEU A 386 -0.10 -30.78 3.13
C LEU A 386 -0.33 -30.53 4.61
N GLU A 387 0.47 -31.14 5.47
CA GLU A 387 0.36 -30.99 6.92
C GLU A 387 1.56 -30.23 7.48
N SER A 388 1.31 -29.15 8.22
CA SER A 388 2.35 -28.41 8.92
C SER A 388 2.80 -29.15 10.19
N LYS A 389 3.92 -28.73 10.79
CA LYS A 389 4.33 -29.20 12.12
C LYS A 389 3.31 -28.92 13.22
N THR A 390 2.46 -27.90 13.04
CA THR A 390 1.38 -27.53 13.96
C THR A 390 0.08 -28.29 13.69
N LYS A 391 0.11 -29.30 12.79
CA LYS A 391 -1.05 -30.10 12.33
C LYS A 391 -2.11 -29.29 11.58
N GLU A 392 -1.76 -28.13 11.04
CA GLU A 392 -2.61 -27.45 10.07
C GLU A 392 -2.56 -28.16 8.73
N THR A 393 -3.72 -28.40 8.13
CA THR A 393 -3.85 -29.22 6.92
C THR A 393 -4.38 -28.38 5.77
N PHE A 394 -3.68 -28.38 4.64
CA PHE A 394 -4.10 -27.72 3.40
C PHE A 394 -4.42 -28.79 2.36
N LEU A 395 -5.61 -28.70 1.76
CA LEU A 395 -6.07 -29.62 0.72
C LEU A 395 -5.90 -28.99 -0.66
N ILE A 396 -5.17 -29.66 -1.54
CA ILE A 396 -4.96 -29.26 -2.92
C ILE A 396 -5.78 -30.19 -3.82
N PRO A 397 -6.93 -29.75 -4.36
CA PRO A 397 -7.76 -30.56 -5.25
C PRO A 397 -7.02 -30.93 -6.54
N ASN A 398 -7.08 -32.20 -6.92
CA ASN A 398 -6.77 -32.63 -8.28
C ASN A 398 -7.93 -32.25 -9.21
N ILE A 399 -7.60 -31.50 -10.27
CA ILE A 399 -8.56 -31.00 -11.27
C ILE A 399 -8.55 -31.87 -12.54
N THR A 400 -7.49 -32.65 -12.71
CA THR A 400 -7.42 -33.72 -13.73
C THR A 400 -8.43 -34.81 -13.40
N ASP A 401 -8.94 -35.53 -14.41
CA ASP A 401 -9.93 -36.60 -14.26
C ASP A 401 -9.67 -37.41 -12.97
N LYS A 402 -10.70 -37.60 -12.13
CA LYS A 402 -10.59 -38.15 -10.76
C LYS A 402 -9.91 -39.54 -10.67
N PHE A 403 -9.69 -40.18 -11.82
CA PHE A 403 -9.12 -41.51 -11.99
C PHE A 403 -7.81 -41.52 -12.81
N SER A 404 -7.20 -40.36 -13.03
CA SER A 404 -5.97 -40.23 -13.81
C SER A 404 -4.75 -40.68 -12.99
N GLN A 405 -3.89 -41.49 -13.62
CA GLN A 405 -2.56 -41.87 -13.12
C GLN A 405 -1.57 -40.70 -13.18
N SER A 406 -1.92 -39.61 -13.84
CA SER A 406 -1.05 -38.45 -14.03
C SER A 406 -1.88 -37.19 -14.12
N GLY A 407 -1.35 -36.10 -13.59
CA GLY A 407 -2.09 -34.84 -13.61
C GLY A 407 -1.32 -33.67 -13.00
N VAL A 408 -2.04 -32.56 -12.94
CA VAL A 408 -1.55 -31.27 -12.48
C VAL A 408 -2.61 -30.59 -11.63
N THR A 409 -2.19 -29.91 -10.57
CA THR A 409 -3.08 -29.11 -9.73
C THR A 409 -3.05 -27.65 -10.15
N GLU A 410 -4.03 -26.86 -9.72
CA GLU A 410 -3.88 -25.41 -9.81
C GLU A 410 -2.84 -24.89 -8.82
N TYR A 411 -2.43 -23.64 -8.98
CA TYR A 411 -1.61 -22.98 -7.96
C TYR A 411 -2.45 -22.73 -6.71
N HIS A 412 -2.00 -23.28 -5.58
CA HIS A 412 -2.58 -23.00 -4.28
C HIS A 412 -1.65 -22.10 -3.48
N LYS A 413 -2.24 -21.04 -2.93
CA LYS A 413 -1.60 -20.13 -1.97
C LYS A 413 -1.52 -20.84 -0.62
N ILE A 414 -0.33 -20.98 -0.06
CA ILE A 414 -0.10 -21.62 1.24
C ILE A 414 0.83 -20.72 2.07
N PRO A 415 0.61 -20.59 3.38
CA PRO A 415 1.53 -19.84 4.24
C PRO A 415 2.98 -20.36 4.17
N PRO A 416 3.99 -19.52 4.43
CA PRO A 416 5.37 -19.99 4.54
C PRO A 416 5.53 -21.00 5.68
N GLY A 417 6.30 -22.06 5.45
CA GLY A 417 6.49 -23.10 6.44
C GLY A 417 7.10 -24.38 5.87
N ARG A 418 7.27 -25.37 6.75
CA ARG A 418 7.65 -26.73 6.38
C ARG A 418 6.42 -27.62 6.49
N TYR A 419 6.14 -28.32 5.40
CA TYR A 419 4.97 -29.15 5.24
C TYR A 419 5.37 -30.57 4.86
N ASN A 420 4.63 -31.53 5.40
CA ASN A 420 4.67 -32.91 5.00
C ASN A 420 3.58 -33.16 3.95
N LEU A 421 3.94 -33.75 2.83
CA LEU A 421 3.02 -34.04 1.73
C LEU A 421 2.47 -35.46 1.86
N TYR A 422 1.17 -35.62 1.59
CA TYR A 422 0.44 -36.88 1.63
C TYR A 422 -0.37 -37.07 0.34
N LEU A 423 -0.48 -38.33 -0.09
CA LEU A 423 -1.22 -38.73 -1.29
C LEU A 423 -2.74 -38.78 -1.05
N PRO A 424 -3.56 -38.56 -2.11
CA PRO A 424 -5.01 -38.72 -2.06
C PRO A 424 -5.42 -40.20 -2.16
N LEU A 425 -5.23 -40.98 -1.09
CA LEU A 425 -5.58 -42.41 -1.01
C LEU A 425 -6.48 -42.70 0.20
N ASN A 426 -7.35 -43.73 0.10
CA ASN A 426 -8.26 -44.14 1.18
C ASN A 426 -7.76 -45.41 1.93
N GLU A 427 -7.79 -45.35 3.26
CA GLU A 427 -7.76 -46.40 4.31
C GLU A 427 -6.75 -47.58 4.32
N THR A 428 -5.80 -47.74 3.40
CA THR A 428 -4.77 -48.81 3.56
C THR A 428 -3.33 -48.33 3.37
N ALA A 429 -2.58 -48.37 4.47
CA ALA A 429 -1.12 -48.17 4.63
C ALA A 429 -0.50 -46.80 4.30
N HIS A 430 -0.85 -46.14 3.18
CA HIS A 430 -0.13 -44.93 2.73
C HIS A 430 -0.64 -43.59 3.33
N GLN A 431 -1.71 -43.60 4.15
CA GLN A 431 -2.26 -42.38 4.76
C GLN A 431 -1.46 -41.87 5.98
N GLN A 432 -0.67 -42.71 6.65
CA GLN A 432 -0.03 -42.34 7.92
C GLN A 432 1.38 -41.75 7.74
N GLU A 433 2.08 -42.12 6.68
CA GLU A 433 3.46 -41.68 6.45
C GLU A 433 3.53 -40.61 5.35
N PRO A 434 4.27 -39.52 5.59
CA PRO A 434 4.44 -38.49 4.58
C PRO A 434 5.33 -39.01 3.44
N ILE A 435 4.92 -38.75 2.20
CA ILE A 435 5.72 -39.11 1.01
C ILE A 435 6.92 -38.18 0.80
N GLY A 436 6.95 -37.04 1.50
CA GLY A 436 8.11 -36.17 1.55
C GLY A 436 7.81 -34.82 2.18
N GLY A 437 8.86 -34.02 2.36
CA GLY A 437 8.78 -32.69 2.97
C GLY A 437 8.98 -31.58 1.95
N VAL A 438 8.13 -30.56 1.99
CA VAL A 438 8.22 -29.35 1.17
C VAL A 438 8.45 -28.14 2.08
N THR A 439 9.43 -27.31 1.74
CA THR A 439 9.68 -26.03 2.45
C THR A 439 9.28 -24.88 1.54
N LEU A 440 8.25 -24.15 1.94
CA LEU A 440 7.73 -22.99 1.23
C LEU A 440 8.19 -21.72 1.93
N LYS A 441 8.82 -20.80 1.20
CA LYS A 441 9.28 -19.51 1.72
C LYS A 441 8.54 -18.35 1.06
N SER A 442 8.42 -17.23 1.77
CA SER A 442 7.70 -16.03 1.29
C SER A 442 8.15 -15.59 -0.11
N GLY A 443 7.17 -15.25 -0.96
CA GLY A 443 7.40 -14.82 -2.34
C GLY A 443 7.85 -15.91 -3.33
N GLY A 444 8.06 -17.15 -2.90
CA GLY A 444 8.46 -18.27 -3.76
C GLY A 444 7.28 -18.88 -4.52
N ILE A 445 7.51 -19.26 -5.78
CA ILE A 445 6.55 -20.02 -6.59
C ILE A 445 7.19 -21.38 -6.88
N TYR A 446 6.54 -22.44 -6.40
CA TYR A 446 7.07 -23.79 -6.38
C TYR A 446 6.25 -24.73 -7.24
N ILE A 447 6.94 -25.53 -8.04
CA ILE A 447 6.39 -26.72 -8.69
C ILE A 447 6.95 -27.93 -7.98
N VAL A 448 6.07 -28.77 -7.43
CA VAL A 448 6.43 -30.03 -6.80
C VAL A 448 6.11 -31.16 -7.77
N ILE A 449 7.13 -31.88 -8.18
CA ILE A 449 7.07 -32.99 -9.13
C ILE A 449 7.12 -34.27 -8.32
N LEU A 450 6.14 -35.13 -8.55
CA LEU A 450 5.93 -36.35 -7.83
C LEU A 450 5.84 -37.53 -8.79
N ARG A 451 6.62 -38.57 -8.52
CA ARG A 451 6.38 -39.92 -9.04
C ARG A 451 6.23 -40.89 -7.89
N GLN A 452 5.09 -41.57 -7.82
CA GLN A 452 4.87 -42.67 -6.87
C GLN A 452 4.85 -44.01 -7.62
N THR A 453 5.56 -45.00 -7.09
CA THR A 453 5.47 -46.38 -7.58
C THR A 453 5.08 -47.31 -6.43
N SER A 454 3.90 -47.90 -6.50
CA SER A 454 3.33 -48.79 -5.47
C SER A 454 4.15 -50.07 -5.30
N SER A 455 4.66 -50.63 -6.39
CA SER A 455 5.39 -51.92 -6.37
C SER A 455 6.69 -51.88 -5.55
N LEU A 456 7.36 -50.73 -5.49
CA LEU A 456 8.64 -50.53 -4.79
C LEU A 456 8.51 -49.65 -3.55
N ASN A 457 7.32 -49.10 -3.28
CA ASN A 457 7.08 -48.00 -2.34
C ASN A 457 8.11 -46.86 -2.50
N ASP A 458 8.49 -46.59 -3.75
CA ASP A 458 9.49 -45.59 -4.09
C ASP A 458 8.79 -44.29 -4.48
N THR A 459 9.23 -43.19 -3.86
CA THR A 459 8.70 -41.85 -4.08
C THR A 459 9.85 -40.97 -4.56
N ASN A 460 9.79 -40.52 -5.81
CA ASN A 460 10.66 -39.46 -6.29
C ASN A 460 9.94 -38.12 -6.17
N LEU A 461 10.47 -37.25 -5.32
CA LEU A 461 9.95 -35.91 -5.06
C LEU A 461 11.00 -34.86 -5.42
N THR A 462 10.73 -34.07 -6.47
CA THR A 462 11.60 -32.97 -6.90
C THR A 462 10.86 -31.65 -6.73
N ILE A 463 11.53 -30.63 -6.20
CA ILE A 463 10.96 -29.30 -6.01
C ILE A 463 11.69 -28.33 -6.94
N VAL A 464 10.92 -27.63 -7.78
CA VAL A 464 11.41 -26.61 -8.71
C VAL A 464 10.94 -25.25 -8.23
N SER A 465 11.86 -24.31 -8.05
CA SER A 465 11.53 -22.92 -7.74
C SER A 465 11.41 -22.13 -9.05
N MET A 466 10.18 -21.90 -9.52
CA MET A 466 9.90 -21.07 -10.70
C MET A 466 10.26 -19.60 -10.45
N VAL A 467 10.06 -19.17 -9.21
CA VAL A 467 10.50 -17.88 -8.70
C VAL A 467 11.18 -18.12 -7.36
N GLU A 468 12.41 -17.64 -7.23
CA GLU A 468 13.16 -17.74 -5.97
C GLU A 468 12.46 -16.95 -4.85
N PRO A 469 12.50 -17.45 -3.61
CA PRO A 469 11.87 -16.78 -2.49
C PRO A 469 12.58 -15.49 -2.13
N SER A 470 11.83 -14.58 -1.51
CA SER A 470 12.32 -13.30 -1.04
C SER A 470 13.38 -13.49 0.04
N THR A 471 14.55 -12.86 -0.12
CA THR A 471 15.67 -12.97 0.85
C THR A 471 15.77 -11.74 1.76
N LEU A 472 15.40 -10.56 1.26
CA LEU A 472 15.45 -9.30 2.01
C LEU A 472 14.28 -9.21 3.00
N SER A 473 14.59 -9.07 4.29
CA SER A 473 13.58 -8.93 5.35
C SER A 473 12.75 -7.65 5.18
N ILE A 474 11.44 -7.77 5.38
CA ILE A 474 10.48 -6.65 5.36
C ILE A 474 10.85 -5.52 6.35
N LEU A 475 11.60 -5.84 7.41
CA LEU A 475 12.05 -4.87 8.42
C LEU A 475 12.97 -3.78 7.84
N TRP A 476 13.62 -4.03 6.69
CA TRP A 476 14.42 -3.01 6.02
C TRP A 476 13.62 -1.80 5.55
N GLN A 477 12.29 -1.88 5.48
CA GLN A 477 11.45 -0.70 5.22
C GLN A 477 11.28 0.23 6.43
N ILE A 478 11.52 -0.25 7.66
CA ILE A 478 11.32 0.56 8.89
C ILE A 478 12.16 1.84 8.88
N PRO A 479 13.46 1.84 8.52
CA PRO A 479 14.25 3.06 8.37
C PRO A 479 13.62 4.09 7.41
N SER A 480 13.10 3.65 6.27
CA SER A 480 12.41 4.52 5.32
C SER A 480 11.15 5.12 5.96
N TYR A 481 10.30 4.31 6.59
CA TYR A 481 9.14 4.82 7.33
C TYR A 481 9.55 5.83 8.42
N ALA A 482 10.59 5.54 9.21
CA ALA A 482 11.06 6.44 10.26
C ALA A 482 11.51 7.80 9.71
N ILE A 483 12.31 7.81 8.64
CA ILE A 483 12.74 9.05 7.99
C ILE A 483 11.53 9.81 7.44
N LEU A 484 10.60 9.12 6.79
CA LEU A 484 9.40 9.74 6.26
C LEU A 484 8.51 10.33 7.36
N THR A 485 8.31 9.63 8.47
CA THR A 485 7.51 10.11 9.61
C THR A 485 8.14 11.37 10.25
N VAL A 486 9.47 11.42 10.37
CA VAL A 486 10.20 12.63 10.80
C VAL A 486 9.88 13.80 9.86
N GLY A 487 9.93 13.55 8.54
CA GLY A 487 9.54 14.52 7.53
C GLY A 487 8.06 14.95 7.63
N GLU A 488 7.15 14.00 7.85
CA GLU A 488 5.71 14.23 8.01
C GLU A 488 5.41 15.11 9.22
N ILE A 489 6.04 14.86 10.38
CA ILE A 489 5.84 15.69 11.57
C ILE A 489 6.25 17.15 11.29
N MET A 490 7.39 17.35 10.64
CA MET A 490 7.88 18.68 10.29
C MET A 490 7.07 19.34 9.17
N PHE A 491 6.48 18.57 8.27
CA PHE A 491 5.72 19.07 7.12
C PHE A 491 4.22 19.25 7.45
N SER A 492 3.54 18.18 7.82
CA SER A 492 2.09 18.11 7.99
C SER A 492 1.60 18.82 9.24
N ILE A 493 2.19 18.52 10.41
CA ILE A 493 1.76 19.13 11.68
C ILE A 493 2.06 20.63 11.68
N THR A 494 3.29 21.00 11.28
CA THR A 494 3.68 22.41 11.16
C THR A 494 2.89 23.12 10.05
N GLY A 495 2.55 22.44 8.95
CA GLY A 495 1.73 22.99 7.87
C GLY A 495 0.29 23.27 8.30
N LEU A 496 -0.31 22.38 9.07
CA LEU A 496 -1.62 22.60 9.69
C LEU A 496 -1.58 23.77 10.68
N GLU A 497 -0.55 23.87 11.53
CA GLU A 497 -0.37 25.01 12.43
C GLU A 497 -0.16 26.34 11.68
N PHE A 498 0.67 26.33 10.63
CA PHE A 498 0.90 27.48 9.76
C PHE A 498 -0.41 27.93 9.08
N SER A 499 -1.13 26.99 8.47
CA SER A 499 -2.40 27.27 7.80
C SER A 499 -3.44 27.85 8.75
N TYR A 500 -3.48 27.40 10.01
CA TYR A 500 -4.37 27.94 11.02
C TYR A 500 -3.96 29.34 11.50
N SER A 501 -2.66 29.55 11.76
CA SER A 501 -2.14 30.81 12.32
C SER A 501 -2.10 31.95 11.31
N GLN A 502 -1.92 31.65 10.02
CA GLN A 502 -1.90 32.64 8.93
C GLN A 502 -3.27 32.85 8.28
N ALA A 503 -4.28 32.06 8.64
CA ALA A 503 -5.63 32.25 8.12
C ALA A 503 -6.29 33.49 8.74
N PRO A 504 -7.05 34.27 7.94
CA PRO A 504 -7.94 35.29 8.46
C PRO A 504 -8.93 34.69 9.47
N GLN A 505 -9.30 35.46 10.50
CA GLN A 505 -10.23 34.99 11.54
C GLN A 505 -11.55 34.49 10.95
N SER A 506 -12.05 35.17 9.92
CA SER A 506 -13.29 34.82 9.20
C SER A 506 -13.13 33.62 8.25
N MET A 507 -11.91 33.18 7.91
CA MET A 507 -11.67 32.20 6.83
C MET A 507 -10.87 30.96 7.25
N LYS A 508 -10.70 30.72 8.56
CA LYS A 508 -9.97 29.56 9.07
C LYS A 508 -10.42 28.23 8.44
N SER A 509 -11.73 27.97 8.42
CA SER A 509 -12.28 26.75 7.83
C SER A 509 -12.05 26.65 6.32
N VAL A 510 -12.03 27.78 5.60
CA VAL A 510 -11.78 27.82 4.15
C VAL A 510 -10.31 27.48 3.85
N VAL A 511 -9.38 28.03 4.63
CA VAL A 511 -7.94 27.71 4.50
C VAL A 511 -7.67 26.24 4.83
N GLN A 512 -8.31 25.70 5.87
CA GLN A 512 -8.21 24.28 6.20
C GLN A 512 -8.80 23.38 5.11
N ALA A 513 -9.93 23.76 4.51
CA ALA A 513 -10.49 23.04 3.37
C ALA A 513 -9.54 23.08 2.16
N ALA A 514 -8.87 24.22 1.92
CA ALA A 514 -7.87 24.34 0.86
C ALA A 514 -6.64 23.46 1.13
N TRP A 515 -6.21 23.31 2.38
CA TRP A 515 -5.16 22.35 2.75
C TRP A 515 -5.58 20.92 2.40
N LEU A 516 -6.77 20.48 2.80
CA LEU A 516 -7.29 19.15 2.43
C LEU A 516 -7.43 18.97 0.91
N LEU A 517 -7.75 20.04 0.18
CA LEU A 517 -7.80 20.01 -1.28
C LEU A 517 -6.42 19.72 -1.89
N THR A 518 -5.32 20.16 -1.27
CA THR A 518 -3.97 19.80 -1.73
C THR A 518 -3.72 18.30 -1.67
N VAL A 519 -4.21 17.63 -0.62
CA VAL A 519 -4.14 16.16 -0.47
C VAL A 519 -4.94 15.48 -1.59
N ALA A 520 -6.14 15.98 -1.91
CA ALA A 520 -6.95 15.45 -3.00
C ALA A 520 -6.25 15.58 -4.37
N PHE A 521 -5.63 16.73 -4.65
CA PHE A 521 -4.82 16.91 -5.86
C PHE A 521 -3.60 15.99 -5.87
N GLY A 522 -2.94 15.79 -4.73
CA GLY A 522 -1.83 14.84 -4.60
C GLY A 522 -2.23 13.41 -4.98
N ASN A 523 -3.36 12.94 -4.44
CA ASN A 523 -3.92 11.63 -4.79
C ASN A 523 -4.27 11.48 -6.27
N LEU A 524 -4.70 12.56 -6.94
CA LEU A 524 -4.94 12.56 -8.38
C LEU A 524 -3.63 12.43 -9.17
N ILE A 525 -2.55 13.09 -8.73
CA ILE A 525 -1.22 12.98 -9.33
C ILE A 525 -0.70 11.54 -9.22
N VAL A 526 -0.88 10.86 -8.09
CA VAL A 526 -0.53 9.42 -7.91
C VAL A 526 -1.11 8.56 -9.02
N MET A 527 -2.41 8.73 -9.31
CA MET A 527 -3.10 7.97 -10.34
C MET A 527 -2.55 8.24 -11.74
N ILE A 528 -2.15 9.48 -12.03
CA ILE A 528 -1.54 9.85 -13.31
C ILE A 528 -0.16 9.18 -13.44
N ILE A 529 0.69 9.30 -12.42
CA ILE A 529 2.03 8.70 -12.41
C ILE A 529 1.95 7.19 -12.63
N ALA A 530 1.04 6.51 -11.93
CA ALA A 530 0.86 5.06 -12.05
C ALA A 530 0.46 4.62 -13.47
N LYS A 531 -0.25 5.47 -14.24
CA LYS A 531 -0.64 5.18 -15.62
C LYS A 531 0.45 5.45 -16.66
N LEU A 532 1.40 6.33 -16.36
CA LEU A 532 2.42 6.74 -17.32
C LEU A 532 3.53 5.70 -17.51
N SER A 533 3.67 4.73 -16.60
CA SER A 533 4.68 3.64 -16.65
C SER A 533 6.04 4.11 -17.16
N LEU A 534 6.58 5.18 -16.53
CA LEU A 534 7.73 5.93 -17.05
C LEU A 534 9.04 5.14 -17.06
N PHE A 535 9.16 4.12 -16.21
CA PHE A 535 10.38 3.30 -16.08
C PHE A 535 10.02 1.82 -16.04
N GLU A 536 10.84 1.00 -16.71
CA GLU A 536 10.76 -0.47 -16.61
C GLU A 536 11.23 -0.96 -15.24
N LYS A 537 12.26 -0.31 -14.68
CA LYS A 537 12.81 -0.61 -13.36
C LYS A 537 12.15 0.22 -12.28
N LYS A 538 11.65 -0.46 -11.24
CA LYS A 538 10.93 0.19 -10.15
C LYS A 538 11.85 1.01 -9.24
N SER A 539 13.12 0.61 -9.12
CA SER A 539 14.14 1.38 -8.40
C SER A 539 14.32 2.79 -8.98
N TYR A 540 14.36 2.92 -10.30
CA TYR A 540 14.50 4.22 -10.97
C TYR A 540 13.29 5.12 -10.74
N GLU A 541 12.09 4.55 -10.66
CA GLU A 541 10.89 5.29 -10.29
C GLU A 541 10.97 5.87 -8.88
N LEU A 542 11.46 5.09 -7.90
CA LEU A 542 11.66 5.55 -6.52
C LEU A 542 12.74 6.64 -6.41
N PHE A 543 13.84 6.52 -7.15
CA PHE A 543 14.85 7.59 -7.21
C PHE A 543 14.31 8.84 -7.90
N MET A 544 13.50 8.70 -8.94
CA MET A 544 12.80 9.83 -9.55
C MET A 544 11.89 10.52 -8.53
N PHE A 545 11.14 9.78 -7.71
CA PHE A 545 10.34 10.35 -6.63
C PHE A 545 11.17 11.13 -5.61
N ALA A 546 12.35 10.63 -5.25
CA ALA A 546 13.27 11.38 -4.38
C ALA A 546 13.69 12.73 -5.00
N VAL A 547 14.07 12.71 -6.29
CA VAL A 547 14.47 13.93 -7.02
C VAL A 547 13.30 14.89 -7.14
N LEU A 548 12.11 14.40 -7.48
CA LEU A 548 10.90 15.18 -7.64
C LEU A 548 10.50 15.85 -6.31
N MET A 549 10.57 15.12 -5.19
CA MET A 549 10.36 15.67 -3.84
C MET A 549 11.36 16.79 -3.54
N ALA A 550 12.65 16.58 -3.82
CA ALA A 550 13.68 17.57 -3.54
C ALA A 550 13.50 18.85 -4.39
N LEU A 551 13.14 18.71 -5.67
CA LEU A 551 12.84 19.84 -6.54
C LEU A 551 11.58 20.61 -6.09
N ASP A 552 10.54 19.88 -5.68
CA ASP A 552 9.33 20.47 -5.11
C ASP A 552 9.64 21.29 -3.85
N MET A 553 10.45 20.73 -2.94
CA MET A 553 10.86 21.42 -1.72
C MET A 553 11.79 22.59 -1.97
N LEU A 554 12.57 22.56 -3.05
CA LEU A 554 13.35 23.71 -3.50
C LEU A 554 12.41 24.83 -3.99
N ALA A 555 11.41 24.50 -4.81
CA ALA A 555 10.41 25.47 -5.25
C ALA A 555 9.61 26.05 -4.07
N PHE A 556 9.19 25.19 -3.13
CA PHE A 556 8.55 25.61 -1.89
C PHE A 556 9.44 26.54 -1.07
N SER A 557 10.74 26.22 -0.93
CA SER A 557 11.70 27.05 -0.20
C SER A 557 11.85 28.45 -0.80
N VAL A 558 11.87 28.55 -2.14
CA VAL A 558 11.89 29.83 -2.86
C VAL A 558 10.61 30.62 -2.58
N ILE A 559 9.44 29.99 -2.69
CA ILE A 559 8.16 30.66 -2.38
C ILE A 559 8.10 31.12 -0.92
N ALA A 560 8.54 30.26 0.01
CA ALA A 560 8.59 30.54 1.44
C ALA A 560 9.55 31.69 1.79
N TYR A 561 10.65 31.83 1.05
CA TYR A 561 11.59 32.93 1.25
C TYR A 561 10.95 34.30 1.02
N PHE A 562 10.07 34.41 0.02
CA PHE A 562 9.34 35.64 -0.30
C PHE A 562 8.07 35.83 0.54
N TYR A 563 7.69 34.86 1.36
CA TYR A 563 6.48 34.93 2.17
C TYR A 563 6.63 35.90 3.35
N LYS A 564 5.67 36.82 3.48
CA LYS A 564 5.57 37.74 4.63
C LYS A 564 4.53 37.22 5.61
N TYR A 565 4.97 36.90 6.82
CA TYR A 565 4.11 36.41 7.88
C TYR A 565 3.15 37.51 8.36
N VAL A 566 1.89 37.12 8.57
CA VAL A 566 0.86 37.96 9.18
C VAL A 566 1.01 37.83 10.70
N ASN A 567 1.32 38.95 11.35
CA ASN A 567 1.34 39.03 12.82
C ASN A 567 -0.09 39.27 13.33
N SER A 568 -0.71 38.26 13.93
CA SER A 568 -2.07 38.34 14.50
C SER A 568 -2.19 39.19 15.78
N GLY A 569 -1.36 40.22 15.95
CA GLY A 569 -1.14 40.86 17.25
C GLY A 569 -1.32 42.38 17.35
N ASN A 570 -1.60 43.17 16.30
CA ASN A 570 -1.51 44.64 16.47
C ASN A 570 -2.50 45.54 15.72
N ASP A 571 -3.52 45.02 15.01
CA ASP A 571 -4.34 45.91 14.17
C ASP A 571 -5.72 46.29 14.73
N ASN A 572 -6.19 45.78 15.90
CA ASN A 572 -7.56 46.11 16.38
C ASN A 572 -7.78 46.23 17.91
N VAL A 573 -6.75 46.34 18.75
CA VAL A 573 -6.96 46.53 20.22
C VAL A 573 -6.60 47.95 20.72
N SER A 574 -5.99 48.79 19.90
CA SER A 574 -5.75 50.19 20.24
C SER A 574 -6.97 51.07 19.90
N LYS A 575 -7.93 51.12 20.85
CA LYS A 575 -8.90 52.22 21.16
C LYS A 575 -10.32 51.73 21.50
N SER A 576 -10.47 50.86 22.50
CA SER A 576 -11.60 50.93 23.44
C SER A 576 -11.41 49.91 24.55
N VAL A 577 -10.81 50.35 25.66
CA VAL A 577 -11.07 50.01 27.09
C VAL A 577 -9.81 50.46 27.84
N LEU A 578 -9.61 51.78 27.90
CA LEU A 578 -8.95 52.39 29.05
C LEU A 578 -10.05 52.56 30.08
N ASN A 579 -10.21 51.58 30.97
CA ASN A 579 -10.70 51.69 32.35
C ASN A 579 -11.08 50.31 32.88
N GLY A 580 -10.24 49.77 33.76
CA GLY A 580 -10.49 48.54 34.49
C GLY A 580 -9.22 48.07 35.15
N LYS A 581 -9.02 48.49 36.40
CA LYS A 581 -7.91 48.06 37.26
C LYS A 581 -7.97 46.53 37.49
N ASP A 582 -6.79 45.98 37.77
CA ASP A 582 -6.49 44.69 38.39
C ASP A 582 -6.51 43.44 37.50
N ASN A 583 -5.31 42.98 37.12
CA ASN A 583 -5.05 41.55 36.91
C ASN A 583 -3.61 41.21 37.34
N LYS A 584 -3.46 40.80 38.60
CA LYS A 584 -2.24 40.23 39.21
C LYS A 584 -2.06 38.75 38.85
N SER A 585 -1.91 38.40 37.58
CA SER A 585 -1.80 36.98 37.18
C SER A 585 -0.71 36.69 36.14
N TYR A 586 0.35 37.52 36.10
CA TYR A 586 1.48 37.34 35.18
C TYR A 586 2.87 37.38 35.86
N GLU A 587 2.97 37.21 37.18
CA GLU A 587 4.28 37.19 37.89
C GLU A 587 4.51 35.98 38.82
N GLU A 588 3.68 34.93 38.79
CA GLU A 588 3.92 33.70 39.58
C GLU A 588 3.96 32.45 38.69
N GLU A 589 5.00 32.29 37.86
CA GLU A 589 5.35 30.97 37.30
C GLU A 589 6.84 30.88 36.87
N THR A 590 7.74 31.46 37.69
CA THR A 590 9.19 31.19 37.62
C THR A 590 9.74 30.82 39.00
N ASP A 591 9.26 29.71 39.57
CA ASP A 591 10.02 29.04 40.62
C ASP A 591 9.58 27.57 40.78
N PHE A 592 10.28 26.66 40.12
CA PHE A 592 10.32 25.25 40.50
C PHE A 592 11.73 24.69 40.28
N ASN A 593 12.64 25.10 41.15
CA ASN A 593 13.72 24.25 41.65
C ASN A 593 13.29 23.74 43.03
N LYS A 594 12.81 22.49 43.10
CA LYS A 594 12.90 21.60 44.27
C LYS A 594 12.47 20.19 43.92
#